data_AF-A0A9E4JN19-F1
#
_entry.id   AF-A0A9E4JN19-F1
#
_cell.length_a   1.000
_cell.length_b   1.000
_cell.length_c   1.000
_cell.angle_alpha   90.00
_cell.angle_beta   90.00
_cell.angle_gamma   90.00
#
_symmetry.space_group_name_H-M   'P 1'
#
loop_
_entity.id
_entity.type
_entity.pdbx_description
1 polymer ?
#
loop_
_entity_poly.entity_id
_entity_poly.type
_entity_poly.pdbx_seq_one_letter_code
_entity_poly.pdbx_strand_id
1 'polypeptide(L)'
;MNNLTRGQLERNLSQRIQAFYRQELGHQPTKVTCELFDCKIAIIVENSITPAEQLLSDAGQEELAEEVRAGLKDATQPKLKALIEEILAVDVIDLLSEAKFETGRMGIIAVLTQSPQVRNCESIPKPKLHSGNNQSQVS
;
A
#
# COMPACT_ATOMS: atom_id res chain seq x y z
N MET A 1 -6.19 4.44 -26.77
CA MET A 1 -6.23 3.72 -25.47
C MET A 1 -7.15 4.51 -24.55
N ASN A 2 -8.14 3.86 -23.93
CA ASN A 2 -9.10 4.53 -23.05
C ASN A 2 -8.57 4.45 -21.62
N ASN A 3 -7.92 5.52 -21.13
CA ASN A 3 -7.35 5.54 -19.78
C ASN A 3 -8.47 5.47 -18.73
N LEU A 4 -8.22 4.72 -17.65
CA LEU A 4 -9.11 4.67 -16.49
C LEU A 4 -9.16 6.04 -15.79
N THR A 5 -10.26 6.32 -15.11
CA THR A 5 -10.27 7.41 -14.11
C THR A 5 -9.46 7.01 -12.88
N ARG A 6 -8.98 7.98 -12.08
CA ARG A 6 -8.27 7.75 -10.82
C ARG A 6 -8.97 6.71 -9.94
N GLY A 7 -10.26 6.91 -9.67
CA GLY A 7 -11.04 6.00 -8.82
C GLY A 7 -11.22 4.59 -9.42
N GLN A 8 -11.27 4.45 -10.74
CA GLN A 8 -11.29 3.14 -11.39
C GLN A 8 -9.94 2.41 -11.28
N LEU A 9 -8.83 3.16 -11.42
CA LEU A 9 -7.48 2.63 -11.25
C LEU A 9 -7.24 2.19 -9.80
N GLU A 10 -7.57 3.05 -8.83
CA GLU A 10 -7.51 2.75 -7.40
C GLU A 10 -8.33 1.50 -7.05
N ARG A 11 -9.58 1.42 -7.54
CA ARG A 11 -10.45 0.25 -7.33
C ARG A 11 -9.90 -1.02 -7.96
N ASN A 12 -9.36 -0.94 -9.18
CA ASN A 12 -8.75 -2.08 -9.85
C ASN A 12 -7.56 -2.60 -9.02
N LEU A 13 -6.70 -1.71 -8.55
CA LEU A 13 -5.57 -2.05 -7.71
C LEU A 13 -6.01 -2.69 -6.40
N SER A 14 -7.01 -2.11 -5.70
CA SER A 14 -7.53 -2.68 -4.45
C SER A 14 -8.03 -4.12 -4.63
N GLN A 15 -8.77 -4.40 -5.71
CA GLN A 15 -9.29 -5.73 -6.02
C GLN A 15 -8.16 -6.73 -6.34
N ARG A 16 -7.18 -6.30 -7.14
CA ARG A 16 -6.02 -7.13 -7.50
C ARG A 16 -5.16 -7.45 -6.27
N ILE A 17 -4.95 -6.50 -5.36
CA ILE A 17 -4.22 -6.73 -4.10
C ILE A 17 -5.00 -7.69 -3.21
N GLN A 18 -6.32 -7.53 -3.08
CA GLN A 18 -7.13 -8.45 -2.29
C GLN A 18 -7.05 -9.90 -2.80
N ALA A 19 -7.06 -10.08 -4.13
CA ALA A 19 -6.87 -11.39 -4.76
C ALA A 19 -5.45 -11.94 -4.56
N PHE A 20 -4.43 -11.07 -4.64
CA PHE A 20 -3.03 -11.41 -4.39
C PHE A 20 -2.84 -12.00 -2.99
N TYR A 21 -3.36 -11.35 -1.94
CA TYR A 21 -3.25 -11.88 -0.57
C TYR A 21 -3.89 -13.26 -0.44
N ARG A 22 -5.07 -13.46 -1.05
CA ARG A 22 -5.73 -14.77 -1.04
C ARG A 22 -4.88 -15.85 -1.73
N GLN A 23 -4.23 -15.51 -2.85
CA GLN A 23 -3.43 -16.45 -3.64
C GLN A 23 -2.09 -16.77 -2.96
N GLU A 24 -1.41 -15.78 -2.42
CA GLU A 24 -0.07 -15.93 -1.86
C GLU A 24 -0.08 -16.39 -0.40
N LEU A 25 -1.09 -15.97 0.38
CA LEU A 25 -1.13 -16.20 1.82
C LEU A 25 -2.32 -17.08 2.26
N GLY A 26 -3.18 -17.50 1.32
CA GLY A 26 -4.41 -18.24 1.65
C GLY A 26 -5.43 -17.43 2.45
N HIS A 27 -5.19 -16.14 2.65
CA HIS A 27 -6.00 -15.26 3.50
C HIS A 27 -6.51 -14.06 2.69
N GLN A 28 -7.80 -13.78 2.77
CA GLN A 28 -8.40 -12.65 2.06
C GLN A 28 -8.65 -11.49 3.05
N PRO A 29 -7.99 -10.33 2.88
CA PRO A 29 -8.28 -9.13 3.64
C PRO A 29 -9.74 -8.71 3.49
N THR A 30 -10.32 -8.09 4.51
CA THR A 30 -11.72 -7.62 4.46
C THR A 30 -11.89 -6.43 3.54
N LYS A 31 -10.88 -5.56 3.50
CA LYS A 31 -10.88 -4.35 2.68
C LYS A 31 -9.46 -3.95 2.31
N VAL A 32 -9.31 -3.51 1.07
CA VAL A 32 -8.13 -2.82 0.59
C VAL A 32 -8.57 -1.45 0.10
N THR A 33 -7.92 -0.40 0.58
CA THR A 33 -8.14 0.98 0.12
C THR A 33 -6.87 1.46 -0.53
N CYS A 34 -6.97 1.99 -1.75
CA CYS A 34 -5.85 2.58 -2.47
C CYS A 34 -6.16 4.05 -2.76
N GLU A 35 -5.21 4.94 -2.45
CA GLU A 35 -5.33 6.37 -2.73
C GLU A 35 -4.06 6.88 -3.40
N LEU A 36 -4.23 7.40 -4.62
CA LEU A 36 -3.16 8.00 -5.40
C LEU A 36 -3.04 9.49 -5.08
N PHE A 37 -1.82 9.95 -4.81
CA PHE A 37 -1.49 11.35 -4.59
C PHE A 37 -0.10 11.64 -5.14
N ASP A 38 -0.04 12.56 -6.11
CA ASP A 38 1.18 12.88 -6.84
C ASP A 38 1.88 11.60 -7.37
N CYS A 39 3.18 11.43 -7.14
CA CYS A 39 3.94 10.24 -7.54
C CYS A 39 3.97 9.17 -6.44
N LYS A 40 2.87 9.03 -5.67
CA LYS A 40 2.78 8.09 -4.55
C LYS A 40 1.41 7.46 -4.50
N ILE A 41 1.35 6.24 -3.97
CA ILE A 41 0.10 5.57 -3.63
C ILE A 41 0.17 5.06 -2.21
N ALA A 42 -0.85 5.38 -1.41
CA ALA A 42 -1.07 4.78 -0.10
C ALA A 42 -2.05 3.63 -0.25
N ILE A 43 -1.74 2.52 0.40
CA ILE A 43 -2.56 1.32 0.41
C ILE A 43 -2.75 0.91 1.87
N ILE A 44 -4.00 0.73 2.27
CA ILE A 44 -4.36 0.18 3.58
C ILE A 44 -5.04 -1.16 3.36
N VAL A 45 -4.50 -2.20 3.98
CA VAL A 45 -5.06 -3.55 3.99
C VAL A 45 -5.62 -3.82 5.39
N GLU A 46 -6.93 -3.95 5.49
CA GLU A 46 -7.65 -4.24 6.73
C GLU A 46 -7.82 -5.76 6.91
N ASN A 47 -7.70 -6.24 8.15
CA ASN A 47 -7.68 -7.67 8.49
C ASN A 47 -6.56 -8.41 7.76
N SER A 48 -5.34 -7.88 7.81
CA SER A 48 -4.19 -8.44 7.09
C SER A 48 -3.50 -9.61 7.82
N ILE A 49 -3.82 -9.85 9.09
CA ILE A 49 -3.20 -10.92 9.89
C ILE A 49 -3.73 -12.26 9.40
N THR A 50 -2.84 -13.17 9.03
CA THR A 50 -3.21 -14.51 8.56
C THR A 50 -3.67 -15.40 9.73
N PRO A 51 -4.44 -16.46 9.46
CA PRO A 51 -4.84 -17.41 10.50
C PRO A 51 -3.65 -18.06 11.23
N ALA A 52 -2.52 -18.26 10.55
CA ALA A 52 -1.32 -18.81 11.16
C ALA A 52 -0.69 -17.84 12.18
N GLU A 53 -0.56 -16.56 11.81
CA GLU A 53 -0.09 -15.52 12.74
C GLU A 53 -1.03 -15.35 13.93
N GLN A 54 -2.36 -15.39 13.69
CA GLN A 54 -3.35 -15.27 14.75
C GLN A 54 -3.28 -16.44 15.73
N LEU A 55 -3.15 -17.67 15.23
CA LEU A 55 -3.05 -18.87 16.06
C LEU A 55 -1.84 -18.80 17.01
N LEU A 56 -0.70 -18.31 16.51
CA LEU A 56 0.51 -18.14 17.29
C LEU A 56 0.33 -17.09 18.39
N SER A 57 -0.25 -15.93 18.05
CA SER A 57 -0.55 -14.90 19.05
C SER A 57 -1.54 -15.38 20.11
N ASP A 58 -2.59 -16.10 19.72
CA ASP A 58 -3.58 -16.64 20.65
C ASP A 58 -2.97 -17.69 21.61
N ALA A 59 -1.89 -18.35 21.19
CA ALA A 59 -1.11 -19.28 22.01
C ALA A 59 -0.08 -18.59 22.92
N GLY A 60 -0.01 -17.25 22.94
CA GLY A 60 0.99 -16.48 23.69
C GLY A 60 2.39 -16.58 23.08
N GLN A 61 2.48 -16.76 21.76
CA GLN A 61 3.73 -16.84 20.99
C GLN A 61 3.86 -15.62 20.07
N GLU A 62 3.76 -14.42 20.62
CA GLU A 62 3.77 -13.16 19.86
C GLU A 62 5.05 -12.97 19.05
N GLU A 63 6.22 -13.27 19.62
CA GLU A 63 7.51 -13.16 18.93
C GLU A 63 7.56 -14.05 17.68
N LEU A 64 7.07 -15.28 17.78
CA LEU A 64 6.99 -16.20 16.64
C LEU A 64 5.95 -15.73 15.60
N ALA A 65 4.84 -15.14 16.03
CA ALA A 65 3.86 -14.55 15.13
C ALA A 65 4.47 -13.37 14.34
N GLU A 66 5.32 -12.56 14.97
CA GLU A 66 6.07 -11.47 14.32
C GLU A 66 7.13 -12.00 13.35
N GLU A 67 7.87 -13.06 13.70
CA GLU A 67 8.83 -13.71 12.79
C GLU A 67 8.14 -14.26 11.53
N VAL A 68 7.03 -14.96 11.70
CA VAL A 68 6.22 -15.46 10.57
C VAL A 68 5.79 -14.30 9.69
N ARG A 69 5.30 -13.20 10.28
CA ARG A 69 4.92 -12.00 9.53
C ARG A 69 6.08 -11.43 8.71
N ALA A 70 7.25 -11.27 9.32
CA ALA A 70 8.43 -10.74 8.65
C ALA A 70 8.80 -11.61 7.44
N GLY A 71 8.82 -12.94 7.62
CA GLY A 71 9.07 -13.88 6.52
C GLY A 71 8.03 -13.81 5.40
N LEU A 72 6.73 -13.70 5.74
CA LEU A 72 5.66 -13.54 4.75
C LEU A 72 5.78 -12.21 3.99
N LYS A 73 6.13 -11.13 4.68
CA LYS A 73 6.39 -9.82 4.08
C LYS A 73 7.54 -9.92 3.08
N ASP A 74 8.69 -10.45 3.49
CA ASP A 74 9.87 -10.55 2.62
C ASP A 74 9.61 -11.40 1.38
N ALA A 75 8.85 -12.48 1.53
CA ALA A 75 8.47 -13.36 0.41
C ALA A 75 7.48 -12.70 -0.57
N THR A 76 6.56 -11.87 -0.08
CA THR A 76 5.47 -11.28 -0.89
C THR A 76 5.81 -9.91 -1.46
N GLN A 77 6.68 -9.14 -0.82
CA GLN A 77 6.99 -7.76 -1.18
C GLN A 77 7.48 -7.59 -2.64
N PRO A 78 8.36 -8.45 -3.19
CA PRO A 78 8.77 -8.35 -4.60
C PRO A 78 7.61 -8.56 -5.58
N LYS A 79 6.70 -9.50 -5.26
CA LYS A 79 5.54 -9.79 -6.11
C LYS A 79 4.49 -8.69 -6.03
N LEU A 80 4.27 -8.14 -4.83
CA LEU A 80 3.38 -7.00 -4.63
C LEU A 80 3.89 -5.76 -5.38
N LYS A 81 5.21 -5.51 -5.35
CA LYS A 81 5.84 -4.46 -6.15
C LYS A 81 5.52 -4.62 -7.64
N ALA A 82 5.81 -5.79 -8.20
CA ALA A 82 5.55 -6.08 -9.61
C ALA A 82 4.05 -5.92 -9.98
N LEU A 83 3.15 -6.33 -9.08
CA LEU A 83 1.70 -6.14 -9.26
C LEU A 83 1.31 -4.67 -9.35
N ILE A 84 1.88 -3.81 -8.49
CA ILE A 84 1.62 -2.36 -8.50
C ILE A 84 2.15 -1.76 -9.81
N GLU A 85 3.36 -2.12 -10.22
CA GLU A 85 3.99 -1.64 -11.46
C GLU A 85 3.18 -2.03 -12.70
N GLU A 86 2.69 -3.28 -12.77
CA GLU A 86 1.83 -3.79 -13.84
C GLU A 86 0.54 -2.97 -13.97
N ILE A 87 -0.14 -2.73 -12.85
CA ILE A 87 -1.46 -2.08 -12.84
C ILE A 87 -1.35 -0.58 -13.11
N LEU A 88 -0.34 0.07 -12.52
CA LEU A 88 -0.14 1.50 -12.68
C LEU A 88 0.62 1.87 -13.96
N ALA A 89 1.25 0.90 -14.62
CA ALA A 89 2.14 1.08 -15.76
C ALA A 89 3.26 2.11 -15.47
N VAL A 90 3.77 2.08 -14.23
CA VAL A 90 4.81 2.98 -13.71
C VAL A 90 5.69 2.21 -12.73
N ASP A 91 7.01 2.38 -12.85
CA ASP A 91 7.98 1.76 -11.95
C ASP A 91 7.86 2.28 -10.51
N VAL A 92 8.03 1.37 -9.54
CA VAL A 92 8.08 1.68 -8.12
C VAL A 92 9.54 1.84 -7.69
N ILE A 93 9.88 3.03 -7.19
CA ILE A 93 11.19 3.34 -6.60
C ILE A 93 11.32 2.61 -5.27
N ASP A 94 10.42 2.93 -4.34
CA ASP A 94 10.42 2.42 -2.97
C ASP A 94 9.06 1.83 -2.62
N LEU A 95 9.06 0.72 -1.89
CA LEU A 95 7.86 0.11 -1.32
C LEU A 95 8.06 -0.06 0.19
N LEU A 96 7.42 0.82 0.95
CA LEU A 96 7.45 0.83 2.41
C LEU A 96 6.20 0.12 2.92
N SER A 97 6.35 -0.89 3.76
CA SER A 97 5.22 -1.61 4.36
C SER A 97 5.45 -1.88 5.84
N GLU A 98 4.41 -1.62 6.62
CA GLU A 98 4.39 -1.89 8.05
C GLU A 98 3.00 -2.38 8.47
N ALA A 99 2.94 -3.32 9.40
CA ALA A 99 1.68 -3.83 9.91
C ALA A 99 1.63 -3.75 11.43
N LYS A 100 0.46 -3.38 11.95
CA LYS A 100 0.19 -3.42 13.38
C LYS A 100 -0.67 -4.64 13.70
N PHE A 101 -0.13 -5.54 14.52
CA PHE A 101 -0.82 -6.73 14.97
C PHE A 101 -2.14 -6.38 15.66
N GLU A 102 -2.09 -5.43 16.59
CA GLU A 102 -3.21 -5.08 17.49
C GLU A 102 -4.41 -4.52 16.74
N THR A 103 -4.17 -3.89 15.60
CA THR A 103 -5.24 -3.32 14.77
C THR A 103 -5.57 -4.17 13.54
N GLY A 104 -4.76 -5.19 13.26
CA GLY A 104 -4.83 -6.01 12.07
C GLY A 104 -4.73 -5.23 10.75
N ARG A 105 -4.04 -4.08 10.75
CA ARG A 105 -3.87 -3.22 9.57
C ARG A 105 -2.45 -3.27 9.07
N MET A 106 -2.30 -3.41 7.76
CA MET A 106 -1.06 -3.16 7.05
C MET A 106 -1.16 -1.87 6.26
N GLY A 107 -0.23 -0.95 6.53
CA GLY A 107 -0.03 0.26 5.76
C GLY A 107 1.11 0.08 4.78
N ILE A 108 0.89 0.49 3.54
CA ILE A 108 1.88 0.41 2.47
C ILE A 108 1.92 1.75 1.74
N ILE A 109 3.12 2.24 1.48
CA ILE A 109 3.36 3.41 0.64
C ILE A 109 4.30 2.98 -0.49
N ALA A 110 3.86 3.15 -1.74
CA ALA A 110 4.73 3.00 -2.89
C ALA A 110 5.08 4.37 -3.47
N VAL A 111 6.36 4.64 -3.63
CA VAL A 111 6.89 5.83 -4.29
C VAL A 111 7.14 5.47 -5.76
N LEU A 112 6.57 6.26 -6.66
CA LEU A 112 6.56 6.00 -8.10
C LEU A 112 7.55 6.94 -8.81
N THR A 113 8.08 6.49 -9.95
CA THR A 113 8.94 7.33 -10.79
C THR A 113 8.21 8.54 -11.39
N GLN A 114 6.89 8.41 -11.59
CA GLN A 114 6.01 9.46 -12.10
C GLN A 114 4.57 9.21 -11.66
N SER A 115 3.70 10.21 -11.83
CA SER A 115 2.26 10.02 -11.61
C SER A 115 1.70 9.10 -12.70
N PRO A 116 0.89 8.08 -12.33
CA PRO A 116 0.16 7.25 -13.29
C PRO A 116 -0.73 8.08 -14.24
N GLN A 117 -0.85 7.60 -15.47
CA GLN A 117 -1.70 8.22 -16.49
C GLN A 117 -3.16 7.85 -16.26
N VAL A 118 -4.00 8.83 -15.94
CA VAL A 118 -5.46 8.66 -15.74
C VAL A 118 -6.22 9.67 -16.59
N ARG A 119 -7.50 9.41 -16.87
CA ARG A 119 -8.31 10.34 -17.69
C ARG A 119 -8.55 11.69 -17.03
N ASN A 120 -8.57 11.73 -15.70
CA ASN A 120 -8.88 12.90 -14.88
C ASN A 120 -7.68 13.24 -13.98
N CYS A 121 -6.52 13.54 -14.58
CA CYS A 121 -5.26 13.79 -13.87
C CYS A 121 -5.37 14.89 -12.82
N GLU A 122 -6.21 15.90 -13.04
CA GLU A 122 -6.50 16.99 -12.10
C GLU A 122 -7.12 16.51 -10.78
N SER A 123 -7.71 15.31 -10.77
CA SER A 123 -8.25 14.71 -9.55
C SER A 123 -7.16 14.17 -8.63
N ILE A 124 -5.94 13.94 -9.10
CA ILE A 124 -4.84 13.45 -8.26
C ILE A 124 -4.40 14.60 -7.34
N PRO A 125 -4.52 14.44 -6.00
CA PRO A 125 -4.09 15.48 -5.07
C PRO A 125 -2.59 15.74 -5.24
N LYS A 126 -2.24 17.02 -5.39
CA LYS A 126 -0.84 17.47 -5.40
C LYS A 126 -0.44 17.90 -3.98
N PRO A 127 0.79 17.62 -3.52
CA PRO A 127 1.28 18.17 -2.27
C PRO A 127 1.19 19.69 -2.32
N LYS A 128 0.54 20.29 -1.31
CA LYS A 128 0.58 21.74 -1.14
C LYS A 128 2.01 22.11 -0.78
N LEU A 129 2.71 22.81 -1.68
CA LEU A 129 3.98 23.43 -1.35
C LEU A 129 3.75 24.34 -0.14
N HIS A 130 4.27 23.99 1.04
CA HIS A 130 4.37 24.96 2.13
C HIS A 130 5.47 25.95 1.73
N SER A 131 5.06 27.07 1.11
CA SER A 131 5.91 28.23 0.99
C SER A 131 6.18 28.75 2.40
N GLY A 132 7.32 28.38 2.98
CA GLY A 132 7.79 28.93 4.24
C GLY A 132 8.05 30.43 4.07
N ASN A 133 7.14 31.25 4.58
CA ASN A 133 7.42 32.67 4.80
C ASN A 133 8.42 32.79 5.95
N ASN A 134 9.72 32.71 5.64
CA ASN A 134 10.75 33.26 6.52
C ASN A 134 10.75 34.78 6.33
N GLN A 135 9.86 35.47 7.06
CA GLN A 135 10.13 36.86 7.40
C GLN A 135 11.17 36.85 8.52
N SER A 136 12.44 37.01 8.11
CA SER A 136 13.49 37.53 8.95
C SER A 136 13.06 38.90 9.47
N GLN A 137 12.70 39.00 10.75
CA GLN A 137 12.92 40.20 11.53
C GLN A 137 13.95 39.86 12.60
N VAL A 138 15.20 40.08 12.24
CA VAL A 138 16.29 40.26 13.20
C VAL A 138 16.35 41.76 13.46
N SER A 139 16.12 42.12 14.72
CA SER A 139 16.48 43.37 15.42
C SER A 139 15.93 44.69 14.90
#